data_AF-A0AAP0MB68-F1
#
_entry.id   AF-A0AAP0MB68-F1
#
_cell.length_a   1.000
_cell.length_b   1.000
_cell.length_c   1.000
_cell.angle_alpha   90.00
_cell.angle_beta   90.00
_cell.angle_gamma   90.00
#
_symmetry.space_group_name_H-M   'P 1'
#
loop_
_entity.id
_entity.type
_entity.pdbx_description
1 polymer ?
#
loop_
_entity_poly.entity_id
_entity_poly.type
_entity_poly.pdbx_seq_one_letter_code
_entity_poly.pdbx_strand_id
1 'polypeptide(L)'
;MAEESHKVSLHVYDLSQGLARQLSMSFLGKAIEGIWHTGIVVYGNEYYFGGGIQHDCVGATPYGKPLRVVELGETHVPKDVFEMYLEEISPRYTAEKYSLLSHNCNNFSNEVAQFLVGKTIPEYILNLPNEVMSSPMGALVLPMIQNLEATMKAGAVPQAPQFRPAPLAQSSRSLSVDTVNKSSSNSPRPSVQQKNVREPSGTMKTEEQAIGCEEPKKLANTVPPAEGVQNSGVDGVTEDPLGDARKMVQEEINREFAAMMATGTLRASEAAALAMKKVMQKYGHMNVAMTQS
;
A
#
# COMPACT_ATOMS: atom_id res chain seq x y z
N MET A 1 -32.59 5.60 -24.48
CA MET A 1 -31.24 4.99 -24.43
C MET A 1 -30.84 5.05 -22.98
N ALA A 2 -30.58 3.92 -22.33
CA ALA A 2 -30.07 3.94 -20.96
C ALA A 2 -28.63 4.43 -21.03
N GLU A 3 -28.31 5.54 -20.38
CA GLU A 3 -26.92 5.96 -20.23
C GLU A 3 -26.22 4.93 -19.35
N GLU A 4 -25.20 4.26 -19.89
CA GLU A 4 -24.43 3.27 -19.15
C GLU A 4 -23.59 3.98 -18.09
N SER A 5 -23.95 3.77 -16.82
CA SER A 5 -23.26 4.34 -15.66
C SER A 5 -22.22 3.36 -15.12
N HIS A 6 -21.01 3.86 -14.87
CA HIS A 6 -19.89 3.06 -14.38
C HIS A 6 -19.53 3.46 -12.95
N LYS A 7 -19.36 2.48 -12.07
CA LYS A 7 -18.94 2.75 -10.68
C LYS A 7 -17.50 3.24 -10.63
N VAL A 8 -17.27 4.27 -9.82
CA VAL A 8 -15.96 4.86 -9.56
C VAL A 8 -15.64 4.71 -8.07
N SER A 9 -14.52 4.08 -7.77
CA SER A 9 -14.01 3.93 -6.40
C SER A 9 -12.55 4.32 -6.29
N LEU A 10 -12.17 4.79 -5.11
CA LEU A 10 -10.79 5.09 -4.75
C LEU A 10 -10.21 3.93 -3.95
N HIS A 11 -9.15 3.33 -4.45
CA HIS A 11 -8.34 2.39 -3.70
C HIS A 11 -7.28 3.15 -2.91
N VAL A 12 -7.18 2.85 -1.61
CA VAL A 12 -6.24 3.51 -0.68
C VAL A 12 -5.29 2.48 -0.10
N TYR A 13 -4.00 2.75 -0.22
CA TYR A 13 -2.89 1.90 0.24
C TYR A 13 -2.03 2.65 1.25
N ASP A 14 -1.41 1.91 2.17
CA ASP A 14 -0.37 2.44 3.05
C ASP A 14 1.01 1.94 2.58
N LEU A 15 1.78 2.84 1.97
CA LEU A 15 3.14 2.56 1.48
C LEU A 15 4.12 2.21 2.61
N SER A 16 3.80 2.58 3.85
CA SER A 16 4.63 2.23 5.02
C SER A 16 4.36 0.84 5.57
N GLN A 17 3.29 0.18 5.12
CA GLN A 17 2.83 -1.12 5.61
C GLN A 17 2.69 -1.16 7.15
N GLY A 18 2.15 -0.10 7.74
CA GLY A 18 1.93 0.05 9.18
C GLY A 18 3.10 0.68 9.96
N LEU A 19 4.28 0.83 9.34
CA LEU A 19 5.44 1.44 10.02
C LEU A 19 5.20 2.91 10.35
N ALA A 20 4.49 3.66 9.49
CA ALA A 20 4.16 5.05 9.78
C ALA A 20 3.32 5.14 11.06
N ARG A 21 2.32 4.27 11.22
CA ARG A 21 1.49 4.24 12.44
C ARG A 21 2.31 3.93 13.69
N GLN A 22 3.29 3.04 13.60
CA GLN A 22 4.10 2.62 14.74
C GLN A 22 5.16 3.67 15.14
N LEU A 23 5.76 4.34 14.16
CA LEU A 23 6.92 5.21 14.38
C LEU A 23 6.56 6.70 14.43
N SER A 24 5.44 7.10 13.84
CA SER A 24 5.09 8.52 13.69
C SER A 24 5.02 9.29 15.01
N MET A 25 4.45 8.72 16.07
CA MET A 25 4.42 9.38 17.38
C MET A 25 5.81 9.65 17.95
N SER A 26 6.72 8.67 17.87
CA SER A 26 8.07 8.80 18.41
C SER A 26 8.96 9.72 17.56
N PHE A 27 8.75 9.74 16.23
CA PHE A 27 9.63 10.46 15.30
C PHE A 27 9.09 11.81 14.86
N LEU A 28 7.78 11.98 14.69
CA LEU A 28 7.16 13.23 14.24
C LEU A 28 6.44 13.97 15.37
N GLY A 29 6.30 13.36 16.55
CA GLY A 29 5.50 13.90 17.65
C GLY A 29 4.00 13.97 17.34
N LYS A 30 3.56 13.33 16.24
CA LYS A 30 2.18 13.27 15.77
C LYS A 30 1.90 11.89 15.21
N ALA A 31 0.74 11.32 15.53
CA ALA A 31 0.32 10.04 14.99
C ALA A 31 -0.11 10.24 13.53
N ILE A 32 0.59 9.56 12.62
CA ILE A 32 0.24 9.46 11.21
C ILE A 32 -0.19 8.01 10.97
N GLU A 33 -1.41 7.83 10.45
CA GLU A 33 -1.99 6.50 10.24
C GLU A 33 -1.29 5.69 9.14
N GLY A 34 -0.69 6.35 8.15
CA GLY A 34 -0.10 5.72 6.98
C GLY A 34 0.53 6.72 6.02
N ILE A 35 1.31 6.21 5.08
CA ILE A 35 1.75 6.98 3.91
C ILE A 35 0.82 6.62 2.75
N TRP A 36 -0.14 7.50 2.48
CA TRP A 36 -1.23 7.20 1.56
C TRP A 36 -0.78 7.22 0.10
N HIS A 37 -1.00 6.10 -0.58
CA HIS A 37 -1.04 5.98 -2.02
C HIS A 37 -2.48 5.70 -2.46
N THR A 38 -2.88 6.27 -3.59
CA THR A 38 -4.24 6.10 -4.11
C THR A 38 -4.25 5.83 -5.60
N GLY A 39 -5.26 5.04 -6.01
CA GLY A 39 -5.60 4.77 -7.40
C GLY A 39 -7.11 4.86 -7.62
N ILE A 40 -7.52 5.35 -8.78
CA ILE A 40 -8.92 5.40 -9.19
C ILE A 40 -9.28 4.13 -9.95
N VAL A 41 -10.32 3.46 -9.49
CA VAL A 41 -10.86 2.25 -10.11
C VAL A 41 -12.11 2.59 -10.90
N VAL A 42 -12.08 2.32 -12.20
CA VAL A 42 -13.18 2.50 -13.14
C VAL A 42 -12.94 1.63 -14.38
N TYR A 43 -14.01 1.19 -15.06
CA TYR A 43 -13.93 0.34 -16.27
C TYR A 43 -13.10 -0.96 -16.12
N GLY A 44 -13.04 -1.52 -14.91
CA GLY A 44 -12.27 -2.74 -14.61
C GLY A 44 -10.76 -2.53 -14.44
N ASN A 45 -10.29 -1.28 -14.53
CA ASN A 45 -8.89 -0.89 -14.39
C ASN A 45 -8.69 0.00 -13.15
N GLU A 46 -7.48 -0.02 -12.62
CA GLU A 46 -7.01 0.87 -11.58
C GLU A 46 -5.95 1.82 -12.16
N TYR A 47 -6.22 3.12 -12.10
CA TYR A 47 -5.39 4.20 -12.66
C TYR A 47 -4.68 4.95 -11.53
N TYR A 48 -3.38 5.14 -11.67
CA TYR A 48 -2.56 5.82 -10.65
C TYR A 48 -1.37 6.56 -11.27
N PHE A 49 -0.72 7.42 -10.48
CA PHE A 49 0.44 8.20 -10.92
C PHE A 49 1.71 7.82 -10.14
N GLY A 50 2.81 7.64 -10.88
CA GLY A 50 4.15 7.34 -10.36
C GLY A 50 5.21 7.74 -11.39
N GLY A 51 5.76 6.76 -12.12
CA GLY A 51 6.66 6.99 -13.26
C GLY A 51 5.96 7.50 -14.52
N GLY A 52 4.88 8.26 -14.37
CA GLY A 52 3.87 8.49 -15.39
C GLY A 52 2.48 8.04 -14.94
N ILE A 53 1.47 8.36 -15.75
CA ILE A 53 0.12 7.79 -15.61
C ILE A 53 0.23 6.30 -15.98
N GLN A 54 -0.21 5.44 -15.08
CA GLN A 54 -0.18 4.00 -15.22
C GLN A 54 -1.57 3.43 -14.94
N HIS A 55 -1.85 2.27 -15.51
CA HIS A 55 -3.05 1.52 -15.20
C HIS A 55 -2.82 0.02 -15.33
N ASP A 56 -3.47 -0.74 -14.45
CA ASP A 56 -3.50 -2.21 -14.48
C ASP A 56 -4.93 -2.69 -14.23
N CYS A 57 -5.21 -3.97 -14.48
CA CYS A 57 -6.48 -4.54 -14.04
C CYS A 57 -6.60 -4.46 -12.50
N VAL A 58 -7.82 -4.22 -12.02
CA VAL A 58 -8.09 -4.03 -10.58
C VAL A 58 -7.58 -5.22 -9.77
N GLY A 59 -6.78 -4.94 -8.73
CA GLY A 59 -6.19 -5.96 -7.87
C GLY A 59 -4.94 -6.64 -8.43
N ALA A 60 -4.50 -6.29 -9.64
CA ALA A 60 -3.21 -6.69 -10.21
C ALA A 60 -2.12 -5.62 -10.01
N THR A 61 -2.46 -4.47 -9.40
CA THR A 61 -1.48 -3.42 -9.13
C THR A 61 -0.39 -3.92 -8.17
N PRO A 62 0.84 -3.41 -8.30
CA PRO A 62 1.96 -3.88 -7.50
C PRO A 62 1.86 -3.46 -6.01
N TYR A 63 0.85 -2.67 -5.64
CA TYR A 63 0.55 -2.25 -4.27
C TYR A 63 -0.26 -3.29 -3.48
N GLY A 64 -0.71 -4.37 -4.12
CA GLY A 64 -1.41 -5.48 -3.48
C GLY A 64 -2.88 -5.16 -3.18
N LYS A 65 -3.37 -5.56 -2.00
CA LYS A 65 -4.77 -5.34 -1.62
C LYS A 65 -4.94 -3.94 -1.01
N PRO A 66 -5.93 -3.15 -1.45
CA PRO A 66 -6.20 -1.85 -0.84
C PRO A 66 -6.57 -2.00 0.64
N LEU A 67 -6.04 -1.12 1.47
CA LEU A 67 -6.38 -1.02 2.89
C LEU A 67 -7.82 -0.53 3.06
N ARG A 68 -8.23 0.44 2.23
CA ARG A 68 -9.59 0.99 2.19
C ARG A 68 -10.03 1.14 0.75
N VAL A 69 -11.31 0.90 0.49
CA VAL A 69 -11.98 1.20 -0.77
C VAL A 69 -13.05 2.24 -0.46
N VAL A 70 -12.96 3.41 -1.09
CA VAL A 70 -13.91 4.51 -0.90
C VAL A 70 -14.75 4.64 -2.15
N GLU A 71 -16.06 4.47 -2.04
CA GLU A 71 -16.97 4.70 -3.16
C GLU A 71 -17.09 6.20 -3.44
N LEU A 72 -16.72 6.62 -4.65
CA LEU A 72 -16.78 8.02 -5.06
C LEU A 72 -18.12 8.33 -5.76
N GLY A 73 -18.66 7.38 -6.51
CA GLY A 73 -19.96 7.50 -7.15
C GLY A 73 -20.04 6.73 -8.45
N GLU A 74 -20.82 7.26 -9.39
CA GLU A 74 -20.99 6.70 -10.73
C GLU A 74 -20.68 7.78 -11.77
N THR A 75 -20.09 7.38 -12.88
CA THR A 75 -19.76 8.24 -14.01
C THR A 75 -20.50 7.78 -15.26
N HIS A 76 -20.91 8.74 -16.08
CA HIS A 76 -21.46 8.51 -17.41
C HIS A 76 -20.44 8.81 -18.51
N VAL A 77 -19.21 9.13 -18.13
CA VAL A 77 -18.11 9.34 -19.08
C VAL A 77 -17.81 7.99 -19.76
N PRO A 78 -17.77 7.92 -21.09
CA PRO A 78 -17.32 6.72 -21.78
C PRO A 78 -15.82 6.45 -21.56
N LYS A 79 -15.42 5.18 -21.61
CA LYS A 79 -14.02 4.77 -21.39
C LYS A 79 -13.04 5.45 -22.35
N ASP A 80 -13.38 5.52 -23.63
CA ASP A 80 -12.59 6.18 -24.68
C ASP A 80 -12.40 7.68 -24.41
N VAL A 81 -13.45 8.37 -23.97
CA VAL A 81 -13.39 9.78 -23.57
C VAL A 81 -12.48 9.96 -22.35
N PHE A 82 -12.54 9.04 -21.40
CA PHE A 82 -11.66 9.06 -20.24
C PHE A 82 -10.19 8.82 -20.61
N GLU A 83 -9.90 7.88 -21.51
CA GLU A 83 -8.54 7.61 -22.00
C GLU A 83 -7.97 8.80 -22.77
N MET A 84 -8.77 9.46 -23.62
CA MET A 84 -8.39 10.73 -24.25
C MET A 84 -8.07 11.83 -23.23
N TYR A 85 -8.86 11.94 -22.16
CA TYR A 85 -8.57 12.87 -21.08
C TYR A 85 -7.25 12.54 -20.38
N LEU A 86 -6.96 11.26 -20.12
CA LEU A 86 -5.68 10.83 -19.53
C LEU A 86 -4.49 11.19 -20.43
N GLU A 87 -4.63 11.02 -21.75
CA GLU A 87 -3.62 11.46 -22.73
C GLU A 87 -3.40 12.98 -22.68
N GLU A 88 -4.47 13.77 -22.59
CA GLU A 88 -4.41 15.24 -22.52
C GLU A 88 -3.65 15.72 -21.27
N ILE A 89 -3.88 15.08 -20.12
CA ILE A 89 -3.24 15.47 -18.86
C ILE A 89 -1.85 14.83 -18.67
N SER A 90 -1.50 13.80 -19.46
CA SER A 90 -0.23 13.08 -19.37
C SER A 90 1.02 13.98 -19.36
N PRO A 91 1.10 15.11 -20.08
CA PRO A 91 2.27 15.99 -20.03
C PRO A 91 2.45 16.69 -18.67
N ARG A 92 1.41 16.74 -17.82
CA ARG A 92 1.47 17.24 -16.44
C ARG A 92 1.82 16.14 -15.43
N TYR A 93 1.65 14.88 -15.80
CA TYR A 93 1.85 13.71 -14.96
C TYR A 93 2.96 12.81 -15.52
N THR A 94 4.14 13.38 -15.69
CA THR A 94 5.36 12.65 -16.09
C THR A 94 6.20 12.26 -14.88
N ALA A 95 7.09 11.28 -15.03
CA ALA A 95 8.01 10.86 -13.97
C ALA A 95 8.84 12.04 -13.42
N GLU A 96 9.30 12.95 -14.28
CA GLU A 96 10.12 14.09 -13.88
C GLU A 96 9.34 15.10 -13.03
N LYS A 97 8.03 15.23 -13.30
CA LYS A 97 7.13 16.14 -12.59
C LYS A 97 6.58 15.58 -11.28
N TYR A 98 6.76 14.28 -11.04
CA TYR A 98 6.33 13.66 -9.80
C TYR A 98 7.03 14.34 -8.61
N SER A 99 6.27 14.70 -7.57
CA SER A 99 6.81 15.12 -6.28
C SER A 99 5.95 14.55 -5.18
N LEU A 100 6.58 13.85 -4.23
CA LEU A 100 5.84 13.16 -3.17
C LEU A 100 5.02 14.14 -2.31
N LEU A 101 5.48 15.39 -2.16
CA LEU A 101 4.84 16.37 -1.29
C LEU A 101 3.81 17.27 -2.00
N SER A 102 4.01 17.57 -3.27
CA SER A 102 3.22 18.59 -3.98
C SER A 102 2.54 18.11 -5.26
N HIS A 103 2.99 17.03 -5.89
CA HIS A 103 2.45 16.53 -7.15
C HIS A 103 2.58 15.01 -7.24
N ASN A 104 1.72 14.30 -6.53
CA ASN A 104 1.79 12.84 -6.35
C ASN A 104 0.51 12.13 -6.84
N CYS A 105 0.46 10.82 -6.65
CA CYS A 105 -0.69 9.95 -6.90
C CYS A 105 -2.02 10.44 -6.31
N ASN A 106 -2.00 11.13 -5.17
CA ASN A 106 -3.21 11.64 -4.52
C ASN A 106 -3.75 12.86 -5.26
N ASN A 107 -2.86 13.73 -5.76
CA ASN A 107 -3.26 14.88 -6.60
C ASN A 107 -3.84 14.40 -7.94
N PHE A 108 -3.21 13.40 -8.55
CA PHE A 108 -3.73 12.74 -9.75
C PHE A 108 -5.13 12.15 -9.50
N SER A 109 -5.27 11.32 -8.47
CA SER A 109 -6.54 10.69 -8.13
C SER A 109 -7.64 11.71 -7.82
N ASN A 110 -7.29 12.84 -7.19
CA ASN A 110 -8.22 13.93 -6.94
C ASN A 110 -8.69 14.61 -8.22
N GLU A 111 -7.79 14.88 -9.16
CA GLU A 111 -8.14 15.49 -10.44
C GLU A 111 -9.02 14.56 -11.28
N VAL A 112 -8.66 13.28 -11.35
CA VAL A 112 -9.45 12.25 -12.05
C VAL A 112 -10.82 12.06 -11.39
N ALA A 113 -10.92 12.05 -10.07
CA ALA A 113 -12.20 11.97 -9.35
C ALA A 113 -13.10 13.17 -9.67
N GLN A 114 -12.54 14.38 -9.76
CA GLN A 114 -13.29 15.57 -10.14
C GLN A 114 -13.80 15.47 -11.58
N PHE A 115 -12.98 14.98 -12.50
CA PHE A 115 -13.38 14.78 -13.89
C PHE A 115 -14.50 13.74 -14.04
N LEU A 116 -14.38 12.58 -13.37
CA LEU A 116 -15.32 11.47 -13.54
C LEU A 116 -16.64 11.67 -12.80
N VAL A 117 -16.60 12.18 -11.56
CA VAL A 117 -17.77 12.22 -10.67
C VAL A 117 -18.01 13.59 -10.02
N GLY A 118 -17.19 14.60 -10.32
CA GLY A 118 -17.35 15.95 -9.74
C GLY A 118 -17.07 16.04 -8.24
N LYS A 119 -16.34 15.07 -7.67
CA LYS A 119 -16.02 15.01 -6.23
C LYS A 119 -14.52 14.96 -6.00
N THR A 120 -14.11 15.40 -4.81
CA THR A 120 -12.73 15.28 -4.34
C THR A 120 -12.53 13.96 -3.59
N ILE A 121 -11.27 13.51 -3.49
CA ILE A 121 -10.91 12.41 -2.60
C ILE A 121 -10.90 12.87 -1.13
N PRO A 122 -10.89 11.95 -0.14
CA PRO A 122 -10.90 12.32 1.27
C PRO A 122 -9.75 13.26 1.67
N GLU A 123 -10.09 14.32 2.40
CA GLU A 123 -9.17 15.42 2.71
C GLU A 123 -7.94 14.98 3.53
N TYR A 124 -8.10 14.00 4.42
CA TYR A 124 -6.99 13.45 5.21
C TYR A 124 -5.87 12.84 4.34
N ILE A 125 -6.18 12.43 3.11
CA ILE A 125 -5.19 11.90 2.15
C ILE A 125 -4.42 13.06 1.52
N LEU A 126 -5.12 14.11 1.10
CA LEU A 126 -4.54 15.29 0.45
C LEU A 126 -3.72 16.14 1.43
N ASN A 127 -4.14 16.24 2.68
CA ASN A 127 -3.47 17.05 3.70
C ASN A 127 -2.25 16.37 4.32
N LEU A 128 -2.04 15.06 4.12
CA LEU A 128 -0.94 14.31 4.72
C LEU A 128 0.45 14.98 4.54
N PRO A 129 0.85 15.46 3.35
CA PRO A 129 2.14 16.15 3.18
C PRO A 129 2.27 17.40 4.07
N ASN A 130 1.20 18.18 4.19
CA ASN A 130 1.19 19.38 5.04
C ASN A 130 1.36 18.99 6.51
N GLU A 131 0.71 17.92 6.95
CA GLU A 131 0.85 17.44 8.32
C GLU A 131 2.29 17.03 8.64
N VAL A 132 2.93 16.27 7.73
CA VAL A 132 4.32 15.84 7.88
C VAL A 132 5.27 17.04 7.94
N MET A 133 5.12 18.00 7.01
CA MET A 133 6.00 19.16 6.90
C MET A 133 5.79 20.19 8.00
N SER A 134 4.59 20.26 8.59
CA SER A 134 4.30 21.12 9.75
C SER A 134 4.89 20.60 11.07
N SER A 135 5.35 19.34 11.10
CA SER A 135 5.94 18.75 12.31
C SER A 135 7.37 19.26 12.56
N PRO A 136 7.81 19.42 13.82
CA PRO A 136 9.18 19.83 14.14
C PRO A 136 10.27 18.92 13.53
N MET A 137 9.91 17.67 13.24
CA MET A 137 10.80 16.64 12.71
C MET A 137 10.62 16.42 11.21
N GLY A 138 9.74 17.17 10.53
CA GLY A 138 9.49 17.09 9.09
C GLY A 138 10.76 17.26 8.25
N ALA A 139 11.66 18.15 8.68
CA ALA A 139 12.95 18.35 8.03
C ALA A 139 13.89 17.14 8.17
N LEU A 140 13.79 16.38 9.26
CA LEU A 140 14.64 15.20 9.50
C LEU A 140 14.22 13.99 8.65
N VAL A 141 12.93 13.90 8.29
CA VAL A 141 12.40 12.82 7.44
C VAL A 141 12.51 13.13 5.95
N LEU A 142 13.00 14.32 5.57
CA LEU A 142 13.15 14.74 4.18
C LEU A 142 14.01 13.77 3.33
N PRO A 143 15.12 13.20 3.81
CA PRO A 143 15.88 12.21 3.04
C PRO A 143 15.08 10.92 2.77
N MET A 144 14.22 10.52 3.72
CA MET A 144 13.34 9.36 3.55
C MET A 144 12.26 9.64 2.51
N ILE A 145 11.68 10.85 2.55
CA ILE A 145 10.72 11.34 1.55
C ILE A 145 11.34 11.35 0.15
N GLN A 146 12.59 11.83 0.01
CA GLN A 146 13.30 11.86 -1.27
C GLN A 146 13.57 10.45 -1.82
N ASN A 147 13.96 9.50 -0.96
CA ASN A 147 14.17 8.11 -1.37
C ASN A 147 12.85 7.47 -1.85
N LEU A 148 11.77 7.73 -1.13
CA LEU A 148 10.43 7.30 -1.50
C LEU A 148 9.99 7.93 -2.84
N GLU A 149 10.21 9.23 -3.02
CA GLU A 149 9.94 9.93 -4.28
C GLU A 149 10.71 9.31 -5.45
N ALA A 150 12.00 9.04 -5.29
CA ALA A 150 12.82 8.42 -6.33
C ALA A 150 12.29 7.03 -6.73
N THR A 151 11.80 6.25 -5.75
CA THR A 151 11.19 4.95 -6.01
C THR A 151 9.90 5.08 -6.82
N MET A 152 9.03 6.01 -6.43
CA MET A 152 7.77 6.26 -7.14
C MET A 152 8.00 6.80 -8.56
N LYS A 153 9.00 7.67 -8.73
CA LYS A 153 9.45 8.19 -10.04
C LYS A 153 9.92 7.09 -10.98
N ALA A 154 10.55 6.05 -10.45
CA ALA A 154 10.97 4.90 -11.23
C ALA A 154 9.80 3.96 -11.59
N GLY A 155 8.56 4.26 -11.18
CA GLY A 155 7.41 3.36 -11.33
C GLY A 155 7.50 2.12 -10.44
N ALA A 156 8.39 2.12 -9.44
CA ALA A 156 8.56 1.01 -8.53
C ALA A 156 7.70 1.17 -7.28
N VAL A 157 7.33 0.04 -6.66
CA VAL A 157 6.59 0.05 -5.39
C VAL A 157 7.55 0.09 -4.20
N PRO A 158 7.35 1.02 -3.26
CA PRO A 158 8.12 1.10 -2.02
C PRO A 158 8.05 -0.22 -1.25
N GLN A 159 9.21 -0.80 -0.97
CA GLN A 159 9.31 -1.93 -0.06
C GLN A 159 9.47 -1.39 1.35
N ALA A 160 8.66 -1.90 2.29
CA ALA A 160 8.92 -1.64 3.70
C ALA A 160 10.35 -2.10 4.05
N PRO A 161 11.13 -1.32 4.83
CA PRO A 161 12.46 -1.73 5.26
C PRO A 161 12.42 -3.11 5.92
N GLN A 162 12.95 -4.13 5.24
CA GLN A 162 13.11 -5.44 5.85
C GLN A 162 14.34 -5.38 6.76
N PHE A 163 14.12 -5.44 8.07
CA PHE A 163 15.18 -5.80 9.02
C PHE A 163 15.55 -7.27 8.78
N ARG A 164 16.43 -7.52 7.82
CA ARG A 164 17.09 -8.82 7.69
C ARG A 164 18.27 -8.83 8.65
N PRO A 165 18.29 -9.67 9.70
CA PRO A 165 19.53 -9.94 10.40
C PRO A 165 20.52 -10.50 9.37
N ALA A 166 21.69 -9.88 9.27
CA ALA A 166 22.73 -10.34 8.36
C ALA A 166 23.05 -11.81 8.68
N PRO A 167 23.05 -12.72 7.69
CA PRO A 167 23.56 -14.05 7.94
C PRO A 167 25.05 -13.93 8.25
N LEU A 168 25.47 -14.54 9.36
CA LEU A 168 26.88 -14.74 9.69
C LEU A 168 27.52 -15.52 8.54
N ALA A 169 28.28 -14.83 7.69
CA ALA A 169 29.04 -15.45 6.63
C ALA A 169 30.10 -16.38 7.25
N GLN A 170 29.86 -17.69 7.21
CA GLN A 170 30.91 -18.67 7.46
C GLN A 170 31.90 -18.60 6.31
N SER A 171 33.05 -17.99 6.58
CA SER A 171 34.21 -17.99 5.70
C SER A 171 34.80 -19.40 5.63
N SER A 172 34.43 -20.18 4.62
CA SER A 172 35.21 -21.34 4.19
C SER A 172 36.06 -20.93 2.99
N ARG A 173 37.30 -20.50 3.25
CA ARG A 173 38.34 -20.35 2.23
C ARG A 173 38.73 -21.74 1.71
N SER A 174 38.48 -22.01 0.43
CA SER A 174 39.20 -23.04 -0.32
C SER A 174 40.30 -22.38 -1.16
N LEU A 175 41.55 -22.72 -0.85
CA LEU A 175 42.75 -22.33 -1.58
C LEU A 175 42.92 -23.22 -2.81
N SER A 176 43.05 -22.63 -3.99
CA SER A 176 43.61 -23.29 -5.17
C SER A 176 44.82 -22.48 -5.63
N VAL A 177 45.97 -23.15 -5.62
CA VAL A 177 47.28 -22.66 -6.08
C VAL A 177 47.33 -22.84 -7.59
N ASP A 178 47.73 -21.81 -8.33
CA ASP A 178 48.45 -21.98 -9.60
C ASP A 178 49.47 -20.84 -9.81
N THR A 179 50.62 -21.25 -10.34
CA THR A 179 51.93 -20.60 -10.25
C THR A 179 52.34 -20.05 -11.62
N VAL A 180 52.70 -18.74 -11.67
CA VAL A 180 53.84 -18.07 -12.38
C VAL A 180 53.96 -18.28 -13.92
N ASN A 181 54.04 -17.25 -14.79
CA ASN A 181 55.12 -16.24 -14.98
C ASN A 181 54.62 -15.18 -16.03
N LYS A 182 54.68 -13.86 -15.80
CA LYS A 182 55.75 -12.88 -16.17
C LYS A 182 55.83 -12.63 -17.70
N SER A 183 55.82 -11.42 -18.28
CA SER A 183 55.98 -10.03 -17.81
C SER A 183 55.67 -9.00 -18.92
N SER A 184 55.55 -7.74 -18.48
CA SER A 184 55.96 -6.45 -19.12
C SER A 184 55.08 -5.85 -20.22
N SER A 185 54.82 -4.53 -20.31
CA SER A 185 55.21 -3.35 -19.51
C SER A 185 54.44 -2.12 -20.03
N ASN A 186 54.35 -1.08 -19.19
CA ASN A 186 54.22 0.35 -19.49
C ASN A 186 52.90 0.96 -20.02
N SER A 187 52.31 1.81 -19.15
CA SER A 187 51.63 3.08 -19.45
C SER A 187 52.57 4.05 -20.23
N PRO A 188 52.13 5.14 -20.92
CA PRO A 188 51.00 6.03 -20.58
C PRO A 188 50.17 6.61 -21.76
N ARG A 189 49.05 7.28 -21.40
CA ARG A 189 48.22 8.24 -22.19
C ARG A 189 49.07 9.41 -22.74
N PRO A 190 48.55 10.42 -23.52
CA PRO A 190 47.24 10.61 -24.20
C PRO A 190 47.35 11.21 -25.65
N SER A 191 46.22 11.39 -26.37
CA SER A 191 45.87 12.51 -27.31
C SER A 191 44.87 12.06 -28.40
N VAL A 192 43.65 12.63 -28.50
CA VAL A 192 43.16 13.80 -29.30
C VAL A 192 42.59 13.43 -30.69
N GLN A 193 41.44 14.05 -31.03
CA GLN A 193 40.80 14.20 -32.36
C GLN A 193 40.04 12.99 -32.96
N GLN A 194 38.95 13.09 -33.73
CA GLN A 194 37.93 14.11 -34.05
C GLN A 194 36.97 13.45 -35.07
N LYS A 195 35.66 13.78 -35.06
CA LYS A 195 34.69 13.68 -36.19
C LYS A 195 34.38 12.24 -36.69
N ASN A 196 33.21 11.88 -37.23
CA ASN A 196 32.13 12.63 -37.89
C ASN A 196 30.86 11.73 -37.96
N VAL A 197 29.69 12.36 -37.81
CA VAL A 197 28.46 12.22 -38.63
C VAL A 197 28.04 10.83 -39.14
N ARG A 198 26.84 10.36 -38.74
CA ARG A 198 25.68 10.13 -39.64
C ARG A 198 24.43 9.67 -38.88
N GLU A 199 23.30 10.36 -39.09
CA GLU A 199 21.98 9.73 -39.00
C GLU A 199 21.80 8.74 -40.17
N PRO A 200 20.86 7.79 -40.06
CA PRO A 200 19.53 8.08 -40.59
C PRO A 200 18.37 7.62 -39.71
N SER A 201 17.29 8.37 -39.88
CA SER A 201 15.88 8.03 -39.71
C SER A 201 15.49 6.55 -39.80
N GLY A 202 14.59 6.15 -38.90
CA GLY A 202 13.86 4.88 -38.95
C GLY A 202 12.60 4.92 -38.09
N THR A 203 11.47 5.18 -38.75
CA THR A 203 10.09 5.08 -38.26
C THR A 203 9.71 3.64 -37.92
N MET A 204 9.25 3.36 -36.69
CA MET A 204 8.36 2.23 -36.33
C MET A 204 7.56 2.65 -35.08
N LYS A 205 6.30 3.05 -35.22
CA LYS A 205 5.07 2.23 -35.10
C LYS A 205 4.96 1.46 -33.77
N THR A 206 4.04 1.98 -32.97
CA THR A 206 3.29 1.44 -31.84
C THR A 206 2.91 -0.03 -31.98
N GLU A 207 3.12 -0.81 -30.92
CA GLU A 207 2.25 -1.94 -30.57
C GLU A 207 1.95 -1.88 -29.08
N GLU A 208 0.70 -1.50 -28.82
CA GLU A 208 0.04 -1.43 -27.52
C GLU A 208 -0.69 -2.76 -27.36
N GLN A 209 -0.24 -3.59 -26.41
CA GLN A 209 -0.92 -4.84 -26.09
C GLN A 209 -2.04 -4.55 -25.09
N ALA A 210 -3.23 -4.33 -25.64
CA ALA A 210 -4.48 -4.41 -24.91
C ALA A 210 -4.68 -5.84 -24.41
N ILE A 211 -4.53 -6.04 -23.10
CA ILE A 211 -4.98 -7.26 -22.42
C ILE A 211 -6.37 -6.96 -21.87
N GLY A 212 -7.40 -7.45 -22.57
CA GLY A 212 -8.77 -7.43 -22.09
C GLY A 212 -8.94 -8.36 -20.88
N CYS A 213 -9.55 -7.85 -19.81
CA CYS A 213 -9.91 -8.63 -18.63
C CYS A 213 -11.33 -9.20 -18.80
N GLU A 214 -11.45 -10.47 -19.18
CA GLU A 214 -12.68 -11.29 -19.02
C GLU A 214 -12.60 -12.13 -17.73
N GLU A 215 -13.74 -12.29 -17.03
CA GLU A 215 -13.87 -13.07 -15.79
C GLU A 215 -13.61 -14.58 -15.97
N PRO A 216 -12.86 -15.23 -15.05
CA PRO A 216 -12.95 -16.67 -14.85
C PRO A 216 -13.67 -17.05 -13.55
N LYS A 217 -14.58 -18.03 -13.69
CA LYS A 217 -15.31 -18.70 -12.61
C LYS A 217 -14.40 -19.51 -11.67
N LYS A 218 -14.81 -19.53 -10.40
CA LYS A 218 -14.40 -20.36 -9.24
C LYS A 218 -13.59 -21.64 -9.53
N LEU A 219 -12.47 -21.80 -8.83
CA LEU A 219 -12.08 -23.06 -8.19
C LEU A 219 -11.13 -22.82 -7.00
N ALA A 220 -11.14 -23.77 -6.07
CA ALA A 220 -10.86 -23.61 -4.64
C ALA A 220 -9.42 -23.95 -4.18
N ASN A 221 -9.13 -23.54 -2.93
CA ASN A 221 -8.08 -24.00 -2.00
C ASN A 221 -6.63 -23.53 -2.35
N THR A 222 -5.74 -23.11 -1.45
CA THR A 222 -5.54 -23.36 0.00
C THR A 222 -4.57 -22.29 0.55
N VAL A 223 -4.72 -21.89 1.82
CA VAL A 223 -3.88 -20.91 2.54
C VAL A 223 -2.94 -21.61 3.53
N PRO A 224 -1.71 -21.11 3.80
CA PRO A 224 -1.01 -21.31 5.07
C PRO A 224 -0.95 -20.02 5.94
N PRO A 225 -0.77 -20.16 7.27
CA PRO A 225 -1.39 -19.27 8.25
C PRO A 225 -0.52 -18.08 8.70
N ALA A 226 -1.21 -17.04 9.17
CA ALA A 226 -0.66 -15.85 9.81
C ALA A 226 -0.28 -16.13 11.28
N GLU A 227 0.92 -15.72 11.67
CA GLU A 227 1.34 -15.62 13.07
C GLU A 227 0.94 -14.25 13.63
N GLY A 228 0.26 -14.28 14.78
CA GLY A 228 -0.26 -13.12 15.47
C GLY A 228 0.81 -12.36 16.25
N VAL A 229 0.64 -11.04 16.31
CA VAL A 229 1.31 -10.20 17.31
C VAL A 229 0.26 -9.63 18.24
N GLN A 230 0.50 -9.95 19.51
CA GLN A 230 -0.14 -9.49 20.72
C GLN A 230 -0.04 -7.97 20.83
N ASN A 231 -1.09 -7.31 21.29
CA ASN A 231 -1.02 -5.93 21.73
C ASN A 231 -1.32 -5.87 23.23
N SER A 232 -0.27 -5.63 24.02
CA SER A 232 -0.33 -5.16 25.40
C SER A 232 -0.27 -3.63 25.39
N GLY A 233 -1.31 -2.99 25.90
CA GLY A 233 -1.35 -1.53 26.09
C GLY A 233 -0.58 -1.08 27.34
N VAL A 234 -0.49 0.24 27.54
CA VAL A 234 -0.30 0.86 28.86
C VAL A 234 -1.00 2.22 28.93
N ASP A 235 -1.86 2.32 29.94
CA ASP A 235 -2.36 3.44 30.76
C ASP A 235 -2.47 4.88 30.24
N GLY A 236 -3.69 5.41 30.44
CA GLY A 236 -4.02 6.84 30.55
C GLY A 236 -5.44 6.98 31.12
N VAL A 237 -5.51 7.28 32.41
CA VAL A 237 -6.69 7.31 33.29
C VAL A 237 -7.84 8.18 32.77
N THR A 238 -8.94 7.52 32.45
CA THR A 238 -10.31 7.97 32.74
C THR A 238 -11.08 6.68 33.04
N GLU A 239 -11.63 6.54 34.25
CA GLU A 239 -12.54 5.44 34.58
C GLU A 239 -13.77 5.55 33.69
N ASP A 240 -13.71 4.90 32.53
CA ASP A 240 -14.84 4.67 31.64
C ASP A 240 -15.48 3.35 32.09
N PRO A 241 -16.70 3.36 32.66
CA PRO A 241 -17.42 2.15 33.08
C PRO A 241 -17.58 1.12 31.93
N LEU A 242 -17.44 1.57 30.68
CA LEU A 242 -17.51 0.73 29.49
C LEU A 242 -16.18 0.03 29.15
N GLY A 243 -15.05 0.62 29.55
CA GLY A 243 -13.71 0.07 29.36
C GLY A 243 -13.50 -1.21 30.18
N ASP A 244 -13.93 -1.17 31.45
CA ASP A 244 -13.90 -2.34 32.33
C ASP A 244 -14.84 -3.45 31.83
N ALA A 245 -16.04 -3.09 31.37
CA ALA A 245 -16.98 -4.05 30.80
C ALA A 245 -16.41 -4.76 29.55
N ARG A 246 -15.72 -4.02 28.66
CA ARG A 246 -15.06 -4.59 27.48
C ARG A 246 -13.91 -5.53 27.87
N LYS A 247 -13.11 -5.15 28.86
CA LYS A 247 -12.00 -5.96 29.36
C LYS A 247 -12.51 -7.28 29.98
N MET A 248 -13.57 -7.23 30.78
CA MET A 248 -14.21 -8.41 31.36
C MET A 248 -14.75 -9.37 30.29
N VAL A 249 -15.44 -8.85 29.27
CA VAL A 249 -15.96 -9.68 28.17
C VAL A 249 -14.82 -10.33 27.38
N GLN A 250 -13.74 -9.60 27.11
CA GLN A 250 -12.59 -10.13 26.38
C GLN A 250 -11.86 -11.23 27.15
N GLU A 251 -11.68 -11.07 28.46
CA GLU A 251 -11.07 -12.10 29.32
C GLU A 251 -11.92 -13.38 29.38
N GLU A 252 -13.25 -13.24 29.41
CA GLU A 252 -14.16 -14.39 29.41
C GLU A 252 -14.16 -15.13 28.05
N ILE A 253 -14.12 -14.40 26.93
CA ILE A 253 -13.99 -15.00 25.58
C ILE A 253 -12.69 -15.81 25.48
N ASN A 254 -11.58 -15.25 25.97
CA ASN A 254 -10.29 -15.93 25.93
C ASN A 254 -10.27 -17.18 26.81
N ARG A 255 -10.96 -17.15 27.95
CA ARG A 255 -11.09 -18.30 28.85
C ARG A 255 -11.92 -19.43 28.23
N GLU A 256 -13.07 -19.12 27.66
CA GLU A 256 -13.93 -20.10 26.97
C GLU A 256 -13.23 -20.69 25.75
N PHE A 257 -12.50 -19.85 24.99
CA PHE A 257 -11.68 -20.30 23.88
C PHE A 257 -10.61 -21.30 24.33
N ALA A 258 -9.87 -21.00 25.41
CA ALA A 258 -8.86 -21.89 25.95
C ALA A 258 -9.44 -23.22 26.43
N ALA A 259 -10.63 -23.20 27.05
CA ALA A 259 -11.34 -24.40 27.48
C ALA A 259 -11.75 -25.29 26.29
N MET A 260 -12.27 -24.70 25.21
CA MET A 260 -12.65 -25.43 23.99
C MET A 260 -11.45 -25.97 23.20
N MET A 261 -10.30 -25.28 23.29
CA MET A 261 -9.05 -25.78 22.71
C MET A 261 -8.46 -26.91 23.55
N ALA A 262 -8.61 -26.87 24.87
CA ALA A 262 -8.14 -27.92 25.79
C ALA A 262 -8.90 -29.25 25.62
N THR A 263 -10.17 -29.22 25.17
CA THR A 263 -10.91 -30.46 24.85
C THR A 263 -10.43 -31.12 23.56
N GLY A 264 -9.66 -30.42 22.71
CA GLY A 264 -9.01 -30.98 21.52
C GLY A 264 -9.94 -31.41 20.38
N THR A 265 -11.24 -31.17 20.50
CA THR A 265 -12.26 -31.63 19.54
C THR A 265 -12.57 -30.65 18.43
N LEU A 266 -12.11 -29.39 18.53
CA LEU A 266 -12.49 -28.30 17.64
C LEU A 266 -11.26 -27.63 17.03
N ARG A 267 -11.40 -27.17 15.78
CA ARG A 267 -10.39 -26.30 15.15
C ARG A 267 -10.47 -24.90 15.75
N ALA A 268 -9.35 -24.20 15.82
CA ALA A 268 -9.24 -22.87 16.42
C ALA A 268 -10.25 -21.84 15.88
N SER A 269 -10.56 -21.87 14.57
CA SER A 269 -11.56 -20.98 13.97
C SER A 269 -12.98 -21.26 14.45
N GLU A 270 -13.31 -22.53 14.71
CA GLU A 270 -14.62 -22.96 15.19
C GLU A 270 -14.77 -22.72 16.70
N ALA A 271 -13.72 -23.01 17.46
CA ALA A 271 -13.66 -22.72 18.90
C ALA A 271 -13.77 -21.21 19.18
N ALA A 272 -13.14 -20.35 18.36
CA ALA A 272 -13.24 -18.90 18.52
C ALA A 272 -14.66 -18.38 18.28
N ALA A 273 -15.33 -18.85 17.22
CA ALA A 273 -16.69 -18.47 16.91
C ALA A 273 -17.69 -18.94 17.98
N LEU A 274 -17.50 -20.16 18.50
CA LEU A 274 -18.35 -20.72 19.56
C LEU A 274 -18.13 -20.02 20.91
N ALA A 275 -16.88 -19.69 21.26
CA ALA A 275 -16.56 -18.93 22.47
C ALA A 275 -17.20 -17.53 22.44
N MET A 276 -17.07 -16.79 21.33
CA MET A 276 -17.72 -15.49 21.16
C MET A 276 -19.24 -15.59 21.27
N LYS A 277 -19.86 -16.56 20.59
CA LYS A 277 -21.31 -16.78 20.64
C LYS A 277 -21.81 -17.11 22.05
N LYS A 278 -21.08 -17.96 22.79
CA LYS A 278 -21.43 -18.38 24.16
C LYS A 278 -21.34 -17.23 25.15
N VAL A 279 -20.29 -16.41 25.06
CA VAL A 279 -20.14 -15.22 25.90
C VAL A 279 -21.18 -14.15 25.54
N MET A 280 -21.43 -13.89 24.26
CA MET A 280 -22.48 -12.95 23.84
C MET A 280 -23.89 -13.40 24.29
N GLN A 281 -24.18 -14.71 24.30
CA GLN A 281 -25.43 -15.23 24.85
C GLN A 281 -25.52 -15.03 26.37
N LYS A 282 -24.42 -15.26 27.10
CA LYS A 282 -24.36 -15.07 28.57
C LYS A 282 -24.62 -13.62 28.98
N TYR A 283 -24.04 -12.65 28.27
CA TYR A 283 -24.25 -11.22 28.54
C TYR A 283 -25.54 -10.66 27.90
N GLY A 284 -26.05 -11.28 26.83
CA GLY A 284 -27.35 -10.93 26.23
C GLY A 284 -28.55 -11.25 27.13
N HIS A 285 -28.44 -12.27 27.99
CA HIS A 285 -29.49 -12.61 28.97
C HIS A 285 -29.42 -11.78 30.27
N MET A 286 -28.28 -11.15 30.58
CA MET A 286 -28.13 -10.30 31.77
C MET A 286 -28.88 -8.96 31.63
N ASN A 287 -28.99 -8.42 30.42
CA ASN A 287 -29.70 -7.16 30.19
C ASN A 287 -31.24 -7.30 30.24
N VAL A 288 -31.79 -8.51 30.10
CA VAL A 288 -33.24 -8.75 30.20
C VAL A 288 -33.69 -8.95 31.65
N ALA A 289 -32.82 -9.46 32.53
CA ALA A 289 -33.15 -9.68 33.94
C ALA A 289 -33.09 -8.39 34.80
N MET A 290 -32.36 -7.35 34.35
CA MET A 290 -32.27 -6.06 35.07
C MET A 290 -33.41 -5.07 34.74
N THR A 291 -34.28 -5.37 33.77
CA THR A 291 -35.44 -4.52 33.41
C THR A 291 -36.77 -4.95 34.03
N GLN A 292 -36.77 -5.99 34.87
CA GLN A 292 -37.92 -6.37 35.69
C GLN A 292 -37.51 -6.48 37.16
N SER A 293 -37.36 -5.34 37.83
CA SER A 293 -37.44 -5.21 39.29
C SER A 293 -37.92 -3.81 39.62
#